data_AF-A0A2H0S4X7-F1
#
_entry.id   AF-A0A2H0S4X7-F1
#
_cell.length_a   1.000
_cell.length_b   1.000
_cell.length_c   1.000
_cell.angle_alpha   90.00
_cell.angle_beta   90.00
_cell.angle_gamma   90.00
#
_symmetry.space_group_name_H-M   'P 1'
#
loop_
_entity.id
_entity.type
_entity.pdbx_description
1 polymer ?
#
loop_
_entity_poly.entity_id
_entity_poly.type
_entity_poly.pdbx_seq_one_letter_code
_entity_poly.pdbx_strand_id
1 'polypeptide(L)' 'MKKFCTSILVLSVLFLSACASSAPMTEEQQAEKYGVTVERFREEKRAAARMNMGIEEHMMMIEK' A
#
# COMPACT_ATOMS: atom_id res chain seq x y z
N MET A 1 5.73 6.24 -40.14
CA MET A 1 5.04 6.58 -38.86
C MET A 1 4.57 5.34 -38.08
N LYS A 2 4.03 4.27 -38.71
CA LYS A 2 3.59 3.04 -38.02
C LYS A 2 4.59 2.40 -37.03
N LYS A 3 5.90 2.46 -37.31
CA LYS A 3 6.96 1.84 -36.48
C LYS A 3 7.19 2.56 -35.12
N PHE A 4 6.85 3.85 -35.03
CA PHE A 4 7.03 4.62 -33.78
C PHE A 4 5.89 4.39 -32.79
N CYS A 5 4.67 4.16 -33.29
CA CYS A 5 3.51 3.85 -32.45
C CYS A 5 3.69 2.55 -31.65
N THR A 6 4.34 1.55 -32.24
CA THR A 6 4.58 0.25 -31.58
C THR A 6 5.60 0.36 -30.45
N SER A 7 6.61 1.23 -30.60
CA SER A 7 7.66 1.42 -29.58
C SER A 7 7.12 2.11 -28.32
N ILE A 8 6.25 3.11 -28.49
CA ILE A 8 5.60 3.84 -27.38
C ILE A 8 4.69 2.90 -26.57
N LEU A 9 4.00 1.98 -27.24
CA LEU A 9 3.08 1.03 -26.60
C LEU A 9 3.81 -0.04 -25.78
N VAL A 10 5.01 -0.47 -26.22
CA VAL A 10 5.84 -1.40 -25.43
C VAL A 10 6.45 -0.68 -24.22
N LEU A 11 6.86 0.58 -24.38
CA LEU A 11 7.42 1.37 -23.28
C LEU A 11 6.40 1.65 -22.18
N SER A 12 5.14 1.91 -22.52
CA SER A 12 4.08 2.14 -21.53
C SER A 12 3.75 0.89 -20.70
N VAL A 13 3.84 -0.31 -21.27
CA VAL A 13 3.62 -1.57 -20.53
C VAL A 13 4.75 -1.84 -19.54
N LEU A 14 6.00 -1.49 -19.89
CA LEU A 14 7.15 -1.63 -18.99
C LEU A 14 7.11 -0.64 -17.81
N PHE A 15 6.61 0.58 -18.02
CA PHE A 15 6.41 1.53 -16.91
C PHE A 15 5.26 1.12 -15.98
N LEU A 16 4.26 0.40 -16.48
CA LEU A 16 3.12 -0.02 -15.65
C LEU A 16 3.47 -1.16 -14.68
N SER A 17 4.40 -2.05 -15.05
CA SER A 17 4.85 -3.13 -14.14
C SER A 17 5.78 -2.63 -13.02
N ALA A 18 6.42 -1.46 -13.19
CA ALA A 18 7.30 -0.89 -12.17
C ALA A 18 6.54 -0.32 -10.94
N CYS A 19 5.28 0.08 -11.10
CA CYS A 19 4.47 0.60 -9.98
C CYS A 19 3.93 -0.48 -9.03
N ALA A 20 4.07 -1.77 -9.36
CA ALA A 20 3.54 -2.89 -8.57
C ALA A 20 4.62 -3.65 -7.76
N SER A 21 5.81 -3.07 -7.62
CA SER A 21 7.02 -3.76 -7.13
C SER A 21 7.07 -4.03 -5.62
N SER A 22 6.20 -3.40 -4.83
CA SER A 22 6.16 -3.65 -3.38
C SER A 22 5.18 -4.79 -3.07
N ALA A 23 5.73 -5.98 -2.79
CA ALA A 23 4.97 -7.07 -2.21
C ALA A 23 4.18 -6.55 -0.98
N PRO A 24 2.92 -6.98 -0.80
CA PRO A 24 2.14 -6.53 0.35
C PRO A 24 2.85 -6.98 1.63
N MET A 25 3.14 -6.02 2.52
CA MET A 25 3.77 -6.30 3.82
C MET A 25 2.92 -7.27 4.64
N THR A 26 3.56 -8.11 5.44
CA THR A 26 2.84 -8.98 6.38
C THR A 26 2.26 -8.17 7.55
N GLU A 27 1.35 -8.74 8.34
CA GLU A 27 0.80 -8.05 9.51
C GLU A 27 1.86 -7.80 10.58
N GLU A 28 2.87 -8.66 10.69
CA GLU A 28 4.02 -8.47 11.59
C GLU A 28 4.85 -7.26 11.16
N GLN A 29 5.17 -7.15 9.88
CA GLN A 29 5.92 -6.02 9.32
C GLN A 29 5.14 -4.70 9.42
N GLN A 30 3.82 -4.76 9.23
CA GLN A 30 2.95 -3.61 9.40
C GLN A 30 2.87 -3.17 10.87
N ALA A 31 2.79 -4.10 11.82
CA ALA A 31 2.81 -3.79 13.25
C ALA A 31 4.15 -3.16 13.68
N GLU A 32 5.26 -3.71 13.19
CA GLU A 32 6.61 -3.18 13.41
C GLU A 32 6.77 -1.75 12.88
N LYS A 33 6.19 -1.43 11.71
CA LYS A 33 6.18 -0.07 11.13
C LYS A 33 5.61 0.99 12.08
N TYR A 34 4.62 0.63 12.90
CA TYR A 34 3.99 1.54 13.86
C TYR A 34 4.48 1.32 15.31
N GLY A 35 5.45 0.44 15.54
CA GLY A 35 5.95 0.13 16.88
C GLY A 35 4.90 -0.49 17.81
N VAL A 36 3.88 -1.16 17.26
CA VAL A 36 2.79 -1.80 18.03
C VAL A 36 2.89 -3.32 17.95
N THR A 37 2.19 -4.03 18.84
CA THR A 37 2.04 -5.48 18.70
C THR A 37 1.10 -5.83 17.56
N VAL A 38 1.20 -7.05 17.03
CA VAL A 38 0.33 -7.55 15.96
C VAL A 38 -1.14 -7.55 16.37
N GLU A 39 -1.43 -7.86 17.64
CA GLU A 39 -2.79 -7.81 18.19
C GLU A 39 -3.34 -6.38 18.16
N ARG A 40 -2.57 -5.40 18.62
CA ARG A 40 -2.95 -3.98 18.56
C ARG A 40 -3.14 -3.52 17.13
N PHE A 41 -2.23 -3.88 16.23
CA PHE A 41 -2.38 -3.57 14.81
C PHE A 41 -3.70 -4.11 14.23
N ARG A 42 -4.11 -5.33 14.59
CA ARG A 42 -5.39 -5.92 14.15
C ARG A 42 -6.60 -5.22 14.74
N GLU A 43 -6.55 -4.80 16.00
CA GLU A 43 -7.61 -4.04 16.65
C GLU A 43 -7.83 -2.70 15.94
N GLU A 44 -6.74 -1.98 15.69
CA GLU A 44 -6.76 -0.68 15.00
C GLU A 44 -7.18 -0.81 13.54
N LYS A 45 -6.73 -1.86 12.84
CA LYS A 45 -7.20 -2.18 11.48
C LYS A 45 -8.71 -2.41 11.42
N ARG A 46 -9.28 -3.07 12.43
CA ARG A 46 -10.74 -3.23 12.52
C ARG A 46 -11.44 -1.92 12.89
N ALA A 47 -10.83 -1.07 13.71
CA ALA A 47 -11.36 0.25 14.05
C ALA A 47 -11.39 1.17 12.83
N ALA A 48 -10.28 1.27 12.10
CA ALA A 48 -10.17 1.98 10.83
C ALA A 48 -11.26 1.54 9.83
N ALA A 49 -11.48 0.22 9.69
CA ALA A 49 -12.52 -0.32 8.83
C ALA A 49 -13.93 0.11 9.25
N ARG A 50 -14.23 0.17 10.56
CA ARG A 50 -15.52 0.69 11.08
C ARG A 50 -15.70 2.19 10.80
N MET A 51 -14.60 2.91 10.66
CA MET A 51 -14.58 4.35 10.38
C MET A 51 -14.53 4.67 8.88
N ASN A 52 -14.62 3.66 8.00
CA ASN A 52 -14.44 3.81 6.54
C ASN A 52 -13.13 4.51 6.17
N MET A 53 -12.07 4.29 6.93
CA MET A 53 -10.78 4.94 6.73
C MET A 53 -9.65 3.92 6.55
N GLY A 54 -8.56 4.35 5.91
CA GLY A 54 -7.35 3.55 5.77
C GLY A 54 -6.62 3.36 7.10
N ILE A 55 -5.92 2.23 7.27
CA ILE A 55 -5.14 1.99 8.51
C ILE A 55 -4.05 3.04 8.72
N GLU A 56 -3.42 3.53 7.66
CA GLU A 56 -2.43 4.61 7.73
C GLU A 56 -3.04 5.90 8.27
N GLU A 57 -4.20 6.29 7.73
CA GLU A 57 -4.92 7.48 8.17
C GLU A 57 -5.37 7.35 9.63
N HIS A 58 -5.83 6.16 10.02
CA HIS A 58 -6.26 5.86 11.38
C HIS A 58 -5.11 5.94 12.39
N MET A 59 -3.95 5.35 12.07
CA MET A 59 -2.78 5.39 12.94
C MET A 59 -2.24 6.82 13.13
N MET A 60 -2.24 7.65 12.07
CA MET A 60 -1.84 9.06 12.17
C MET A 60 -2.75 9.89 13.08
N MET A 61 -4.02 9.50 13.26
CA MET A 61 -4.91 10.17 14.20
C MET A 61 -4.67 9.75 15.66
N ILE A 62 -4.18 8.53 15.89
CA ILE A 62 -3.90 7.99 17.23
C ILE A 62 -2.54 8.44 17.74
N GLU A 63 -1.55 8.61 16.86
CA GLU A 63 -0.17 9.01 17.21
C GLU A 63 -0.05 10.51 17.60
N LYS A 64 -1.17 11.24 17.71
CA LYS A 64 -1.23 12.68 17.93
C LYS A 64 -1.77 13.02 19.33
#